data_AF-A0A7C1WY67-F1
#
_entry.id   AF-A0A7C1WY67-F1
#
_cell.length_a   1.000
_cell.length_b   1.000
_cell.length_c   1.000
_cell.angle_alpha   90.00
_cell.angle_beta   90.00
_cell.angle_gamma   90.00
#
_symmetry.space_group_name_H-M   'P 1'
#
loop_
_entity.id
_entity.type
_entity.pdbx_description
1 polymer ?
#
loop_
_entity_poly.entity_id
_entity_poly.type
_entity_poly.pdbx_seq_one_letter_code
_entity_poly.pdbx_strand_id
1 'polypeptide(L)'
;MFESVIRSPYKGLLVIAFLIVASIPFQKRVEDMRGKFRVVEESLYFSSASLKRFSLGYEELLADIYWLRAIQYFGGRSVEERDPELLYHYFDIITDLDPKFVNAYRYGGTFLAEPPPLGLGDIERGIKLFDKGRKNNPENFRLPLEEAFIYYLYVKDYKRAAELFKEASEKPGLSEFRRASLRGMAASSLSKGGSRELARRIWEEIYRTTTIEGRKEFALRNLKELDAMDMEDLLTWALRRYIEIYGHAPSALSELKSKGLVKEIPKEPFGRGFVIVSGLNKVRSETLLEQELKYNTAYLSGVSRRFKRSFGRYPRDLEELKDFTRENGWDFPEHPLGKEYSYNPETGTVGE
;
A
#
# COMPACT_ATOMS: atom_id res chain seq x y z
N MET A 1 22.80 -6.45 61.78
CA MET A 1 23.56 -5.20 61.57
C MET A 1 22.80 -4.16 60.72
N PHE A 2 21.68 -4.50 60.05
CA PHE A 2 20.88 -3.54 59.27
C PHE A 2 19.76 -2.80 60.05
N GLU A 3 19.31 -3.32 61.20
CA GLU A 3 18.19 -2.73 61.95
C GLU A 3 18.54 -1.46 62.76
N SER A 4 19.82 -1.20 63.05
CA SER A 4 20.22 -0.03 63.84
C SER A 4 20.47 1.24 63.02
N VAL A 5 20.48 1.13 61.69
CA VAL A 5 20.77 2.25 60.77
C VAL A 5 19.52 3.08 60.46
N ILE A 6 18.31 2.55 60.69
CA ILE A 6 17.04 3.15 60.22
C ILE A 6 16.29 3.96 61.31
N ARG A 7 16.76 3.99 62.57
CA ARG A 7 16.07 4.73 63.66
C ARG A 7 16.24 6.25 63.64
N SER A 8 17.08 6.79 62.76
CA SER A 8 17.29 8.24 62.64
C SER A 8 16.90 8.67 61.22
N PRO A 9 15.91 9.57 61.05
CA PRO A 9 15.46 10.00 59.72
C PRO A 9 16.61 10.61 58.90
N TYR A 10 17.59 11.20 59.57
CA TYR A 10 18.79 11.76 58.98
C TYR A 10 19.72 10.70 58.36
N LYS A 11 19.80 9.50 58.96
CA LYS A 11 20.63 8.40 58.40
C LYS A 11 19.98 7.79 57.16
N GLY A 12 18.65 7.68 57.14
CA GLY A 12 17.90 7.26 55.94
C GLY A 12 18.06 8.24 54.79
N LEU A 13 17.96 9.55 55.08
CA LEU A 13 18.20 10.61 54.10
C LEU A 13 19.64 10.59 53.55
N LEU A 14 20.63 10.33 54.40
CA LEU A 14 22.03 10.21 53.97
C LEU A 14 22.26 8.99 53.06
N VAL A 15 21.62 7.86 53.33
CA VAL A 15 21.70 6.68 52.46
C VAL A 15 21.02 6.95 51.12
N ILE A 16 19.85 7.58 51.10
CA ILE A 16 19.16 7.96 49.85
C ILE A 16 20.00 8.97 49.06
N ALA A 17 20.54 10.00 49.71
CA ALA A 17 21.40 10.98 49.07
C ALA A 17 22.68 10.32 48.52
N PHE A 18 23.29 9.40 49.26
CA PHE A 18 24.43 8.63 48.79
C PHE A 18 24.09 7.76 47.58
N LEU A 19 22.93 7.08 47.59
CA LEU A 19 22.47 6.29 46.44
C LEU A 19 22.18 7.15 45.21
N ILE A 20 21.62 8.35 45.38
CA ILE A 20 21.41 9.31 44.28
C ILE A 20 22.75 9.80 43.74
N VAL A 21 23.71 10.16 44.61
CA VAL A 21 25.02 10.64 44.16
C VAL A 21 25.84 9.52 43.51
N ALA A 22 25.74 8.29 44.02
CA ALA A 22 26.38 7.11 43.45
C ALA A 22 25.74 6.67 42.12
N SER A 23 24.46 6.99 41.88
CA SER A 23 23.79 6.68 40.62
C SER A 23 24.21 7.61 39.48
N ILE A 24 24.65 8.84 39.75
CA ILE A 24 25.09 9.81 38.74
C ILE A 24 26.29 9.31 37.90
N PRO A 25 27.43 8.84 38.47
CA PRO A 25 28.54 8.32 37.67
C PRO A 25 28.18 7.00 36.96
N PHE A 26 27.27 6.21 37.53
CA PHE A 26 26.73 5.03 36.87
C PHE A 26 25.86 5.42 35.66
N GLN A 27 24.98 6.42 35.81
CA GLN A 27 24.18 6.97 34.73
C GLN A 27 25.05 7.59 33.64
N LYS A 28 26.04 8.42 33.99
CA LYS A 28 26.98 8.98 33.02
C LYS A 28 27.79 7.91 32.30
N ARG A 29 28.24 6.87 33.00
CA ARG A 29 28.94 5.74 32.38
C ARG A 29 28.01 4.91 31.50
N VAL A 30 26.74 4.75 31.88
CA VAL A 30 25.71 4.12 31.04
C VAL A 30 25.39 5.00 29.83
N GLU A 31 25.34 6.33 29.96
CA GLU A 31 25.13 7.28 28.86
C GLU A 31 26.33 7.32 27.91
N ASP A 32 27.56 7.30 28.44
CA ASP A 32 28.80 7.24 27.67
C ASP A 32 28.98 5.88 26.98
N MET A 33 28.63 4.76 27.64
CA MET A 33 28.55 3.45 26.99
C MET A 33 27.39 3.34 26.00
N ARG A 34 26.30 4.09 26.21
CA ARG A 34 25.18 4.24 25.27
C ARG A 34 25.47 5.24 24.14
N GLY A 35 26.74 5.60 23.93
CA GLY A 35 27.19 6.37 22.78
C GLY A 35 26.37 6.04 21.52
N LYS A 36 25.80 7.08 20.92
CA LYS A 36 24.91 7.08 19.74
C LYS A 36 24.55 5.68 19.21
N PHE A 37 23.48 5.10 19.76
CA PHE A 37 22.62 4.06 19.13
C PHE A 37 23.13 2.61 19.06
N ARG A 38 23.48 2.00 20.20
CA ARG A 38 23.73 0.55 20.30
C ARG A 38 22.70 -0.26 21.12
N VAL A 39 21.47 0.22 21.29
CA VAL A 39 20.38 -0.49 22.00
C VAL A 39 19.82 -1.70 21.21
N VAL A 40 20.40 -2.01 20.04
CA VAL A 40 19.68 -2.76 19.00
C VAL A 40 20.08 -4.24 18.90
N GLU A 41 21.32 -4.63 19.18
CA GLU A 41 21.72 -6.05 19.07
C GLU A 41 21.26 -6.90 20.29
N GLU A 42 20.95 -6.28 21.43
CA GLU A 42 20.56 -7.03 22.64
C GLU A 42 19.14 -7.63 22.57
N SER A 43 18.26 -7.18 21.66
CA SER A 43 16.88 -7.72 21.59
C SER A 43 16.82 -9.13 21.02
N LEU A 44 17.77 -9.53 20.16
CA LEU A 44 17.86 -10.88 19.60
C LEU A 44 18.14 -11.96 20.65
N TYR A 45 18.68 -11.56 21.82
CA TYR A 45 19.05 -12.52 22.87
C TYR A 45 17.86 -12.98 23.72
N PHE A 46 16.75 -12.24 23.71
CA PHE A 46 15.60 -12.57 24.55
C PHE A 46 14.41 -13.02 23.69
N SER A 47 14.02 -14.29 23.86
CA SER A 47 12.75 -14.79 23.34
C SER A 47 11.57 -14.11 24.04
N SER A 48 10.44 -13.99 23.35
CA SER A 48 9.18 -13.52 23.93
C SER A 48 8.78 -14.33 25.18
N ALA A 49 9.02 -15.65 25.18
CA ALA A 49 8.76 -16.53 26.31
C ALA A 49 9.61 -16.18 27.55
N SER A 50 10.88 -15.84 27.37
CA SER A 50 11.75 -15.39 28.46
C SER A 50 11.29 -14.04 29.01
N LEU A 51 10.99 -13.08 28.12
CA LEU A 51 10.54 -11.75 28.51
C LEU A 51 9.22 -11.78 29.27
N LYS A 52 8.28 -12.65 28.85
CA LYS A 52 7.01 -12.85 29.55
C LYS A 52 7.19 -13.36 30.98
N ARG A 53 8.19 -14.21 31.23
CA ARG A 53 8.51 -14.68 32.59
C ARG A 53 9.15 -13.60 33.44
N PHE A 54 9.97 -12.73 32.84
CA PHE A 54 10.66 -11.63 33.53
C PHE A 54 9.81 -10.36 33.69
N SER A 55 8.69 -10.25 32.97
CA SER A 55 7.79 -9.09 33.07
C SER A 55 7.08 -8.99 34.43
N LEU A 56 7.04 -10.10 35.20
CA LEU A 56 6.36 -10.19 36.51
C LEU A 56 4.91 -9.69 36.47
N GLY A 57 4.21 -9.93 35.35
CA GLY A 57 2.82 -9.49 35.13
C GLY A 57 2.67 -8.13 34.46
N TYR A 58 3.75 -7.39 34.19
CA TYR A 58 3.76 -6.12 33.47
C TYR A 58 4.06 -6.30 31.96
N GLU A 59 3.40 -7.27 31.34
CA GLU A 59 3.62 -7.67 29.94
C GLU A 59 3.31 -6.52 28.97
N GLU A 60 2.20 -5.81 29.18
CA GLU A 60 1.77 -4.66 28.38
C GLU A 60 2.76 -3.49 28.48
N LEU A 61 3.23 -3.16 29.68
CA LEU A 61 4.25 -2.11 29.87
C LEU A 61 5.56 -2.47 29.17
N LEU A 62 5.96 -3.74 29.22
CA LEU A 62 7.14 -4.20 28.51
C LEU A 62 6.94 -4.14 26.99
N ALA A 63 5.75 -4.47 26.50
CA ALA A 63 5.37 -4.30 25.10
C ALA A 63 5.49 -2.83 24.67
N ASP A 64 5.04 -1.87 25.49
CA ASP A 64 5.19 -0.43 25.23
C ASP A 64 6.65 0.03 25.15
N ILE A 65 7.52 -0.49 26.03
CA ILE A 65 8.96 -0.21 25.98
C ILE A 65 9.57 -0.72 24.67
N TYR A 66 9.20 -1.94 24.26
CA TYR A 66 9.67 -2.51 23.00
C TYR A 66 9.10 -1.76 21.79
N TRP A 67 7.86 -1.27 21.85
CA TRP A 67 7.24 -0.43 20.83
C TRP A 67 8.04 0.86 20.60
N LEU A 68 8.43 1.55 21.68
CA LEU A 68 9.29 2.73 21.58
C LEU A 68 10.65 2.41 20.96
N ARG A 69 11.22 1.23 21.24
CA ARG A 69 12.49 0.78 20.62
C ARG A 69 12.31 0.50 19.13
N ALA A 70 11.22 -0.15 18.74
CA ALA A 70 10.91 -0.45 17.34
C ALA A 70 10.74 0.83 16.51
N ILE A 71 9.99 1.82 17.00
CA ILE A 71 9.82 3.10 16.31
C ILE A 71 11.15 3.84 16.20
N GLN A 72 11.95 3.89 17.28
CA GLN A 72 13.25 4.57 17.24
C GLN A 72 14.23 3.88 16.28
N TYR A 73 14.22 2.55 16.24
CA TYR A 73 15.02 1.79 15.28
C TYR A 73 14.62 2.12 13.84
N PHE A 74 13.33 2.09 13.55
CA PHE A 74 12.82 2.39 12.22
C PHE A 74 13.04 3.85 11.82
N GLY A 75 12.76 4.81 12.70
CA GLY A 75 12.87 6.24 12.38
C GLY A 75 14.28 6.83 12.48
N GLY A 76 15.17 6.22 13.26
CA GLY A 76 16.49 6.76 13.59
C GLY A 76 17.64 6.32 12.68
N ARG A 77 17.37 5.48 11.68
CA ARG A 77 18.38 4.89 10.78
C ARG A 77 18.09 5.17 9.33
N SER A 78 19.12 5.19 8.48
CA SER A 78 18.89 5.16 7.02
C SER A 78 18.27 3.81 6.63
N VAL A 79 17.71 3.71 5.43
CA VAL A 79 17.03 2.47 5.01
C VAL A 79 18.03 1.30 4.90
N GLU A 80 19.25 1.60 4.47
CA GLU A 80 20.35 0.64 4.29
C GLU A 80 20.87 0.07 5.61
N GLU A 81 20.70 0.79 6.72
CA GLU A 81 21.13 0.39 8.06
C GLU A 81 20.07 -0.43 8.82
N ARG A 82 18.89 -0.63 8.20
CA ARG A 82 17.76 -1.37 8.78
C ARG A 82 17.77 -2.82 8.30
N ASP A 83 17.64 -3.71 9.26
CA ASP A 83 17.52 -5.15 9.11
C ASP A 83 16.05 -5.53 9.30
N PRO A 84 15.39 -6.08 8.25
CA PRO A 84 14.01 -6.54 8.33
C PRO A 84 13.78 -7.63 9.39
N GLU A 85 14.76 -8.50 9.62
CA GLU A 85 14.64 -9.58 10.60
C GLU A 85 14.58 -9.02 12.01
N LEU A 86 15.45 -8.05 12.31
CA LEU A 86 15.49 -7.39 13.59
C LEU A 86 14.23 -6.56 13.86
N LEU A 87 13.74 -5.84 12.85
CA LEU A 87 12.48 -5.10 12.96
C LEU A 87 11.29 -6.04 13.20
N TYR A 88 11.23 -7.15 12.47
CA TYR A 88 10.21 -8.17 12.69
C TYR A 88 10.29 -8.74 14.10
N HIS A 89 11.49 -9.08 14.58
CA HIS A 89 11.70 -9.60 15.93
C HIS A 89 11.21 -8.63 17.01
N TYR A 90 11.43 -7.33 16.86
CA TYR A 90 10.86 -6.33 17.76
C TYR A 90 9.33 -6.41 17.81
N PHE A 91 8.67 -6.43 16.66
CA PHE A 91 7.21 -6.50 16.59
C PHE A 91 6.65 -7.86 17.03
N ASP A 92 7.38 -8.95 16.80
CA ASP A 92 6.98 -10.28 17.24
C ASP A 92 6.98 -10.36 18.77
N ILE A 93 8.01 -9.81 19.44
CA ILE A 93 8.05 -9.67 20.90
C ILE A 93 6.88 -8.84 21.41
N ILE A 94 6.65 -7.65 20.84
CA ILE A 94 5.56 -6.75 21.27
C ILE A 94 4.23 -7.48 21.20
N THR A 95 3.98 -8.18 20.09
CA THR A 95 2.71 -8.86 19.82
C THR A 95 2.52 -10.16 20.59
N ASP A 96 3.59 -10.79 21.07
CA ASP A 96 3.52 -11.92 22.01
C ASP A 96 3.25 -11.46 23.46
N LEU A 97 3.81 -10.31 23.84
CA LEU A 97 3.62 -9.72 25.16
C LEU A 97 2.21 -9.11 25.30
N ASP A 98 1.76 -8.33 24.32
CA ASP A 98 0.41 -7.80 24.24
C ASP A 98 -0.25 -8.19 22.90
N PRO A 99 -0.96 -9.34 22.84
CA PRO A 99 -1.68 -9.78 21.65
C PRO A 99 -2.77 -8.81 21.17
N LYS A 100 -3.26 -7.91 22.03
CA LYS A 100 -4.31 -6.93 21.70
C LYS A 100 -3.72 -5.59 21.24
N PHE A 101 -2.41 -5.43 21.21
CA PHE A 101 -1.74 -4.25 20.68
C PHE A 101 -1.82 -4.16 19.14
N VAL A 102 -3.00 -3.80 18.63
CA VAL A 102 -3.30 -3.76 17.18
C VAL A 102 -2.27 -2.95 16.37
N ASN A 103 -1.78 -1.83 16.91
CA ASN A 103 -0.86 -0.95 16.19
C ASN A 103 0.51 -1.60 15.95
N ALA A 104 0.97 -2.51 16.81
CA ALA A 104 2.22 -3.24 16.59
C ALA A 104 2.14 -4.10 15.31
N TYR A 105 1.01 -4.78 15.08
CA TYR A 105 0.78 -5.53 13.85
C TYR A 105 0.62 -4.63 12.63
N ARG A 106 -0.19 -3.57 12.74
CA ARG A 106 -0.49 -2.64 11.63
C ARG A 106 0.76 -1.96 11.11
N TYR A 107 1.47 -1.28 12.01
CA TYR A 107 2.67 -0.54 11.63
C TYR A 107 3.85 -1.47 11.37
N GLY A 108 4.04 -2.52 12.17
CA GLY A 108 5.11 -3.48 11.91
C GLY A 108 4.95 -4.20 10.58
N GLY A 109 3.74 -4.66 10.27
CA GLY A 109 3.41 -5.28 8.99
C GLY A 109 3.68 -4.34 7.81
N THR A 110 3.23 -3.09 7.93
CA THR A 110 3.43 -2.05 6.89
C THR A 110 4.91 -1.68 6.71
N PHE A 111 5.63 -1.38 7.80
CA PHE A 111 7.03 -0.98 7.76
C PHE A 111 7.95 -2.06 7.17
N LEU A 112 7.62 -3.32 7.39
CA LEU A 112 8.33 -4.44 6.76
C LEU A 112 7.98 -4.56 5.28
N ALA A 113 6.68 -4.60 4.94
CA ALA A 113 6.23 -4.92 3.59
C ALA A 113 6.37 -3.79 2.56
N GLU A 114 6.21 -2.52 2.96
CA GLU A 114 6.35 -1.41 2.03
C GLU A 114 7.78 -1.36 1.46
N PRO A 115 7.96 -1.08 0.16
CA PRO A 115 9.29 -1.00 -0.42
C PRO A 115 10.05 0.24 0.09
N PRO A 116 11.39 0.20 0.05
CA PRO A 116 12.22 1.38 0.22
C PRO A 116 11.76 2.57 -0.65
N PRO A 117 11.86 3.82 -0.15
CA PRO A 117 12.41 4.23 1.14
C PRO A 117 11.37 4.27 2.29
N LEU A 118 10.12 3.88 2.01
CA LEU A 118 9.02 4.01 2.98
C LEU A 118 8.97 2.84 3.96
N GLY A 119 9.37 1.65 3.54
CA GLY A 119 9.58 0.47 4.38
C GLY A 119 10.85 -0.30 3.99
N LEU A 120 10.87 -1.60 4.25
CA LEU A 120 12.03 -2.47 4.03
C LEU A 120 11.88 -3.47 2.88
N GLY A 121 10.69 -3.56 2.26
CA GLY A 121 10.41 -4.46 1.14
C GLY A 121 10.29 -5.95 1.49
N ASP A 122 10.28 -6.31 2.77
CA ASP A 122 10.06 -7.68 3.25
C ASP A 122 8.55 -7.97 3.40
N ILE A 123 7.94 -8.24 2.25
CA ILE A 123 6.51 -8.54 2.12
C ILE A 123 6.12 -9.77 2.96
N GLU A 124 6.97 -10.80 3.01
CA GLU A 124 6.67 -12.05 3.71
C GLU A 124 6.54 -11.81 5.23
N ARG A 125 7.54 -11.16 5.85
CA ARG A 125 7.50 -10.86 7.29
C ARG A 125 6.39 -9.86 7.62
N GLY A 126 6.12 -8.90 6.73
CA GLY A 126 5.02 -7.98 6.90
C GLY A 126 3.65 -8.69 6.92
N ILE A 127 3.40 -9.59 5.97
CA ILE A 127 2.17 -10.41 5.92
C ILE A 127 2.05 -11.31 7.15
N LYS A 128 3.14 -11.93 7.62
CA LYS A 128 3.15 -12.75 8.85
C LYS A 128 2.63 -11.96 10.06
N LEU A 129 3.02 -10.70 10.22
CA LEU A 129 2.48 -9.85 11.29
C LEU A 129 1.00 -9.52 11.08
N PHE A 130 0.55 -9.23 9.84
CA PHE A 130 -0.87 -8.98 9.58
C PHE A 130 -1.73 -10.21 9.89
N ASP A 131 -1.31 -11.40 9.47
CA ASP A 131 -2.01 -12.67 9.75
C ASP A 131 -2.06 -12.96 11.25
N LYS A 132 -0.94 -12.78 11.97
CA LYS A 132 -0.90 -12.90 13.44
C LYS A 132 -1.86 -11.92 14.10
N GLY A 133 -1.88 -10.67 13.61
CA GLY A 133 -2.77 -9.62 14.08
C GLY A 133 -4.24 -9.98 13.88
N ARG A 134 -4.61 -10.45 12.68
CA ARG A 134 -6.00 -10.84 12.34
C ARG A 134 -6.48 -12.01 13.19
N LYS A 135 -5.60 -12.97 13.51
CA LYS A 135 -5.90 -14.07 14.44
C LYS A 135 -6.17 -13.56 15.86
N ASN A 136 -5.34 -12.66 16.37
CA ASN A 136 -5.44 -12.16 17.74
C ASN A 136 -6.53 -11.08 17.91
N ASN A 137 -6.90 -10.38 16.83
CA ASN A 137 -7.82 -9.25 16.82
C ASN A 137 -8.87 -9.38 15.69
N PRO A 138 -9.71 -10.44 15.71
CA PRO A 138 -10.55 -10.82 14.57
C PRO A 138 -11.61 -9.79 14.19
N GLU A 139 -12.00 -8.91 15.11
CA GLU A 139 -13.01 -7.87 14.89
C GLU A 139 -12.42 -6.57 14.33
N ASN A 140 -11.09 -6.43 14.29
CA ASN A 140 -10.46 -5.19 13.86
C ASN A 140 -10.38 -5.10 12.33
N PHE A 141 -11.14 -4.19 11.73
CA PHE A 141 -11.17 -4.02 10.27
C PHE A 141 -9.88 -3.45 9.66
N ARG A 142 -9.04 -2.77 10.45
CA ARG A 142 -7.84 -2.09 9.92
C ARG A 142 -6.76 -3.07 9.49
N LEU A 143 -6.68 -4.22 10.15
CA LEU A 143 -5.69 -5.25 9.85
C LEU A 143 -5.90 -5.84 8.43
N PRO A 144 -7.07 -6.42 8.08
CA PRO A 144 -7.29 -6.88 6.70
C PRO A 144 -7.30 -5.72 5.69
N LEU A 145 -7.72 -4.52 6.08
CA LEU A 145 -7.66 -3.34 5.21
C LEU A 145 -6.22 -2.98 4.79
N GLU A 146 -5.30 -2.91 5.74
CA GLU A 146 -3.91 -2.53 5.47
C GLU A 146 -3.16 -3.67 4.76
N GLU A 147 -3.41 -4.92 5.14
CA GLU A 147 -2.91 -6.08 4.42
C GLU A 147 -3.40 -6.09 2.96
N ALA A 148 -4.68 -5.73 2.70
CA ALA A 148 -5.21 -5.61 1.35
C ALA A 148 -4.44 -4.60 0.50
N PHE A 149 -3.99 -3.49 1.11
CA PHE A 149 -3.16 -2.50 0.41
C PHE A 149 -1.77 -3.04 0.07
N ILE A 150 -1.18 -3.90 0.90
CA ILE A 150 0.08 -4.56 0.55
C ILE A 150 -0.09 -5.40 -0.73
N TYR A 151 -1.16 -6.22 -0.78
CA TYR A 151 -1.45 -7.01 -1.97
C TYR A 151 -1.81 -6.15 -3.19
N TYR A 152 -2.59 -5.09 -3.00
CA TYR A 152 -3.03 -4.21 -4.08
C TYR A 152 -1.89 -3.37 -4.68
N LEU A 153 -1.04 -2.79 -3.83
CA LEU A 153 -0.02 -1.83 -4.24
C LEU A 153 1.29 -2.50 -4.67
N TYR A 154 1.73 -3.53 -3.96
CA TYR A 154 3.08 -4.08 -4.11
C TYR A 154 3.07 -5.49 -4.72
N VAL A 155 2.26 -6.41 -4.19
CA VAL A 155 2.20 -7.80 -4.72
C VAL A 155 1.46 -7.87 -6.06
N LYS A 156 0.54 -6.92 -6.30
CA LYS A 156 -0.40 -6.90 -7.44
C LYS A 156 -1.33 -8.11 -7.49
N ASP A 157 -1.52 -8.82 -6.38
CA ASP A 157 -2.58 -9.83 -6.25
C ASP A 157 -3.90 -9.14 -5.92
N TYR A 158 -4.55 -8.66 -6.98
CA TYR A 158 -5.80 -7.93 -6.85
C TYR A 158 -6.96 -8.79 -6.35
N LYS A 159 -6.90 -10.11 -6.58
CA LYS A 159 -7.91 -11.04 -6.07
C LYS A 159 -7.79 -11.15 -4.56
N ARG A 160 -6.58 -11.37 -4.05
CA ARG A 160 -6.33 -11.42 -2.61
C ARG A 160 -6.64 -10.09 -1.92
N ALA A 161 -6.26 -8.98 -2.54
CA ALA A 161 -6.63 -7.65 -2.05
C ALA A 161 -8.16 -7.50 -1.94
N ALA A 162 -8.92 -7.94 -2.95
CA ALA A 162 -10.37 -7.88 -2.92
C ALA A 162 -11.00 -8.73 -1.80
N GLU A 163 -10.47 -9.94 -1.57
CA GLU A 163 -10.90 -10.80 -0.46
C GLU A 163 -10.71 -10.10 0.89
N LEU A 164 -9.55 -9.47 1.10
CA LEU A 164 -9.21 -8.77 2.34
C LEU A 164 -10.02 -7.47 2.52
N PHE A 165 -10.24 -6.69 1.46
CA PHE A 165 -11.16 -5.53 1.52
C PHE A 165 -12.59 -5.97 1.84
N LYS A 166 -13.05 -7.10 1.28
CA LYS A 166 -14.36 -7.68 1.61
C LYS A 166 -14.42 -8.10 3.07
N GLU A 167 -13.41 -8.83 3.56
CA GLU A 167 -13.31 -9.22 4.97
C GLU A 167 -13.33 -7.99 5.88
N ALA A 168 -12.56 -6.95 5.56
CA ALA A 168 -12.56 -5.69 6.30
C ALA A 168 -13.97 -5.08 6.35
N SER A 169 -14.72 -5.13 5.24
CA SER A 169 -16.09 -4.61 5.16
C SER A 169 -17.09 -5.39 6.02
N GLU A 170 -16.80 -6.64 6.38
CA GLU A 170 -17.70 -7.51 7.13
C GLU A 170 -17.51 -7.38 8.65
N LYS A 171 -16.45 -6.71 9.11
CA LYS A 171 -16.18 -6.50 10.53
C LYS A 171 -17.26 -5.65 11.23
N PRO A 172 -17.47 -5.86 12.55
CA PRO A 172 -18.46 -5.13 13.33
C PRO A 172 -18.06 -3.66 13.58
N GLY A 173 -19.01 -2.85 14.04
CA GLY A 173 -18.75 -1.45 14.46
C GLY A 173 -18.48 -0.46 13.32
N LEU A 174 -18.62 -0.88 12.06
CA LEU A 174 -18.48 0.00 10.90
C LEU A 174 -19.76 0.76 10.63
N SER A 175 -19.62 2.05 10.29
CA SER A 175 -20.72 2.79 9.66
C SER A 175 -21.04 2.20 8.29
N GLU A 176 -22.29 2.33 7.84
CA GLU A 176 -22.70 1.93 6.49
C GLU A 176 -21.85 2.62 5.42
N PHE A 177 -21.45 3.86 5.68
CA PHE A 177 -20.46 4.53 4.86
C PHE A 177 -19.17 3.70 4.77
N ARG A 178 -18.50 3.40 5.89
CA ARG A 178 -17.23 2.67 5.84
C ARG A 178 -17.37 1.28 5.23
N ARG A 179 -18.45 0.56 5.52
CA ARG A 179 -18.75 -0.76 4.92
C ARG A 179 -18.78 -0.70 3.40
N ALA A 180 -19.59 0.18 2.83
CA ALA A 180 -19.70 0.28 1.38
C ALA A 180 -18.44 0.87 0.71
N SER A 181 -17.64 1.70 1.41
CA SER A 181 -16.31 2.11 0.90
C SER A 181 -15.39 0.91 0.71
N LEU A 182 -15.33 0.02 1.70
CA LEU A 182 -14.47 -1.16 1.67
C LEU A 182 -14.94 -2.17 0.60
N ARG A 183 -16.26 -2.36 0.44
CA ARG A 183 -16.81 -3.14 -0.68
C ARG A 183 -16.46 -2.53 -2.04
N GLY A 184 -16.50 -1.20 -2.15
CA GLY A 184 -16.07 -0.50 -3.36
C GLY A 184 -14.58 -0.76 -3.68
N MET A 185 -13.70 -0.76 -2.67
CA MET A 185 -12.29 -1.11 -2.87
C MET A 185 -12.10 -2.55 -3.34
N ALA A 186 -12.90 -3.50 -2.82
CA ALA A 186 -12.90 -4.88 -3.30
C ALA A 186 -13.31 -4.96 -4.79
N ALA A 187 -14.36 -4.24 -5.18
CA ALA A 187 -14.82 -4.18 -6.56
C ALA A 187 -13.78 -3.54 -7.51
N SER A 188 -13.18 -2.41 -7.11
CA SER A 188 -12.10 -1.77 -7.86
C SER A 188 -10.89 -2.71 -8.03
N SER A 189 -10.54 -3.46 -6.98
CA SER A 189 -9.45 -4.45 -7.06
C SER A 189 -9.77 -5.55 -8.07
N LEU A 190 -10.97 -6.14 -8.00
CA LEU A 190 -11.41 -7.16 -8.97
C LEU A 190 -11.40 -6.65 -10.41
N SER A 191 -11.88 -5.42 -10.63
CA SER A 191 -11.85 -4.78 -11.95
C SER A 191 -10.41 -4.69 -12.47
N LYS A 192 -9.50 -4.20 -11.63
CA LYS A 192 -8.08 -4.07 -11.96
C LYS A 192 -7.39 -5.41 -12.21
N GLY A 193 -7.80 -6.47 -11.49
CA GLY A 193 -7.33 -7.83 -11.69
C GLY A 193 -8.01 -8.60 -12.83
N GLY A 194 -8.83 -7.94 -13.66
CA GLY A 194 -9.50 -8.54 -14.81
C GLY A 194 -10.76 -9.36 -14.47
N SER A 195 -11.15 -9.46 -13.20
CA SER A 195 -12.38 -10.12 -12.76
C SER A 195 -13.59 -9.20 -12.86
N ARG A 196 -13.90 -8.73 -14.08
CA ARG A 196 -14.89 -7.68 -14.36
C ARG A 196 -16.30 -8.07 -13.92
N GLU A 197 -16.71 -9.32 -14.11
CA GLU A 197 -18.04 -9.81 -13.73
C GLU A 197 -18.22 -9.79 -12.20
N LEU A 198 -17.16 -10.13 -11.45
CA LEU A 198 -17.19 -10.05 -9.98
C LEU A 198 -17.28 -8.61 -9.52
N ALA A 199 -16.47 -7.73 -10.11
CA ALA A 199 -16.51 -6.29 -9.82
C ALA A 199 -17.91 -5.70 -10.12
N ARG A 200 -18.50 -6.07 -11.25
CA ARG A 200 -19.83 -5.65 -11.69
C ARG A 200 -20.89 -6.03 -10.67
N ARG A 201 -20.92 -7.27 -10.20
CA ARG A 201 -21.89 -7.70 -9.18
C ARG A 201 -21.81 -6.87 -7.90
N ILE A 202 -20.60 -6.56 -7.44
CA ILE A 202 -20.42 -5.73 -6.23
C ILE A 202 -20.87 -4.29 -6.49
N TRP A 203 -20.52 -3.69 -7.63
CA TRP A 203 -20.97 -2.34 -7.97
C TRP A 203 -22.48 -2.24 -8.15
N GLU A 204 -23.13 -3.25 -8.73
CA GLU A 204 -24.59 -3.33 -8.83
C GLU A 204 -25.24 -3.42 -7.45
N GLU A 205 -24.69 -4.23 -6.55
CA GLU A 205 -25.17 -4.32 -5.16
C GLU A 205 -25.05 -2.94 -4.48
N ILE A 206 -23.88 -2.30 -4.56
CA ILE A 206 -23.66 -0.96 -3.99
C ILE A 206 -24.66 0.05 -4.58
N TYR A 207 -24.84 0.05 -5.90
CA TYR A 207 -25.78 0.96 -6.59
C TYR A 207 -27.23 0.77 -6.14
N ARG A 208 -27.66 -0.49 -5.93
CA ARG A 208 -29.03 -0.81 -5.52
C ARG A 208 -29.31 -0.53 -4.04
N THR A 209 -28.29 -0.66 -3.18
CA THR A 209 -28.44 -0.65 -1.73
C THR A 209 -28.06 0.66 -1.06
N THR A 210 -27.21 1.47 -1.69
CA THR A 210 -26.78 2.76 -1.12
C THR A 210 -27.90 3.80 -1.18
N THR A 211 -28.06 4.56 -0.11
CA THR A 211 -28.95 5.73 -0.05
C THR A 211 -28.20 7.06 -0.26
N ILE A 212 -26.87 7.00 -0.34
CA ILE A 212 -26.01 8.18 -0.53
C ILE A 212 -25.83 8.44 -2.03
N GLU A 213 -26.30 9.57 -2.53
CA GLU A 213 -26.33 9.87 -3.97
C GLU A 213 -24.94 9.85 -4.61
N GLY A 214 -23.96 10.53 -4.03
CA GLY A 214 -22.59 10.53 -4.58
C GLY A 214 -21.96 9.13 -4.68
N ARG A 215 -22.41 8.16 -3.87
CA ARG A 215 -21.97 6.76 -4.00
C ARG A 215 -22.71 6.00 -5.08
N LYS A 216 -23.99 6.30 -5.24
CA LYS A 216 -24.80 5.75 -6.32
C LYS A 216 -24.23 6.19 -7.67
N GLU A 217 -23.89 7.47 -7.80
CA GLU A 217 -23.18 8.02 -8.95
C GLU A 217 -21.81 7.36 -9.15
N PHE A 218 -21.02 7.20 -8.09
CA PHE A 218 -19.72 6.54 -8.16
C PHE A 218 -19.82 5.08 -8.63
N ALA A 219 -20.77 4.31 -8.09
CA ALA A 219 -21.02 2.93 -8.50
C ALA A 219 -21.49 2.87 -9.96
N LEU A 220 -22.39 3.77 -10.37
CA LEU A 220 -22.84 3.87 -11.76
C LEU A 220 -21.68 4.20 -12.71
N ARG A 221 -20.80 5.12 -12.32
CA ARG A 221 -19.58 5.45 -13.09
C ARG A 221 -18.71 4.20 -13.28
N ASN A 222 -18.43 3.44 -12.23
CA ASN A 222 -17.64 2.21 -12.34
C ASN A 222 -18.33 1.14 -13.21
N LEU A 223 -19.66 1.01 -13.14
CA LEU A 223 -20.41 0.11 -14.04
C LEU A 223 -20.27 0.52 -15.50
N LYS A 224 -20.36 1.83 -15.79
CA LYS A 224 -20.13 2.37 -17.14
C LYS A 224 -18.70 2.15 -17.62
N GLU A 225 -17.70 2.24 -16.74
CA GLU A 225 -16.31 1.92 -17.09
C GLU A 225 -16.19 0.45 -17.48
N LEU A 226 -16.75 -0.48 -16.70
CA LEU A 226 -16.76 -1.91 -17.01
C LEU A 226 -17.46 -2.20 -18.36
N ASP A 227 -18.62 -1.57 -18.61
CA ASP A 227 -19.33 -1.68 -19.90
C ASP A 227 -18.48 -1.17 -21.06
N ALA A 228 -17.80 -0.03 -20.88
CA ALA A 228 -16.93 0.53 -21.90
C ALA A 228 -15.76 -0.41 -22.22
N MET A 229 -15.15 -1.03 -21.20
CA MET A 229 -14.08 -2.01 -21.40
C MET A 229 -14.56 -3.25 -22.17
N ASP A 230 -15.76 -3.77 -21.87
CA ASP A 230 -16.33 -4.92 -22.59
C ASP A 230 -16.62 -4.57 -24.07
N MET A 231 -17.07 -3.32 -24.33
CA MET A 231 -17.25 -2.80 -25.68
C MET A 231 -15.92 -2.58 -26.42
N GLU A 232 -14.87 -2.11 -25.74
CA GLU A 232 -13.51 -2.02 -26.31
C GLU A 232 -13.02 -3.39 -26.78
N ASP A 233 -13.22 -4.44 -25.98
CA ASP A 233 -12.81 -5.80 -26.31
C ASP A 233 -13.56 -6.33 -27.54
N LEU A 234 -14.89 -6.15 -27.58
CA LEU A 234 -15.73 -6.51 -28.73
C LEU A 234 -15.26 -5.80 -30.02
N LEU A 235 -15.09 -4.48 -29.96
CA LEU A 235 -14.71 -3.69 -31.12
C LEU A 235 -13.27 -3.94 -31.55
N THR A 236 -12.37 -4.20 -30.60
CA THR A 236 -10.99 -4.61 -30.87
C THR A 236 -10.93 -5.97 -31.55
N TRP A 237 -11.73 -6.93 -31.10
CA TRP A 237 -11.85 -8.23 -31.77
C TRP A 237 -12.32 -8.05 -33.22
N ALA A 238 -13.36 -7.24 -33.45
CA ALA A 238 -13.88 -6.99 -34.79
C ALA A 238 -12.87 -6.25 -35.68
N LEU A 239 -12.15 -5.27 -35.13
CA LEU A 239 -11.06 -4.56 -35.83
C LEU A 239 -9.97 -5.52 -36.28
N ARG A 240 -9.49 -6.39 -35.39
CA ARG A 240 -8.45 -7.38 -35.73
C ARG A 240 -8.93 -8.33 -36.80
N ARG A 241 -10.18 -8.78 -36.72
CA ARG A 241 -10.78 -9.63 -37.75
C ARG A 241 -10.90 -8.91 -39.10
N TYR A 242 -11.22 -7.62 -39.10
CA TYR A 242 -11.22 -6.81 -40.33
C TYR A 242 -9.81 -6.79 -40.95
N ILE A 243 -8.78 -6.49 -40.15
CA ILE A 243 -7.40 -6.42 -40.62
C ILE A 243 -6.93 -7.76 -41.20
N GLU A 244 -7.28 -8.87 -40.57
CA GLU A 244 -6.97 -10.22 -41.07
C GLU A 244 -7.60 -10.51 -42.45
N ILE A 245 -8.83 -10.04 -42.69
CA ILE A 245 -9.56 -10.32 -43.93
C ILE A 245 -9.13 -9.38 -45.07
N TYR A 246 -8.92 -8.10 -44.76
CA TYR A 246 -8.72 -7.05 -45.78
C TYR A 246 -7.27 -6.56 -45.89
N GLY A 247 -6.39 -6.96 -44.97
CA GLY A 247 -4.97 -6.60 -44.99
C GLY A 247 -4.67 -5.16 -44.56
N HIS A 248 -5.68 -4.36 -44.19
CA HIS A 248 -5.53 -3.00 -43.70
C HIS A 248 -6.57 -2.69 -42.62
N ALA A 249 -6.34 -1.63 -41.84
CA ALA A 249 -7.33 -1.13 -40.88
C ALA A 249 -8.50 -0.42 -41.60
N PRO A 250 -9.73 -0.45 -41.05
CA PRO A 250 -10.85 0.32 -41.59
C PRO A 250 -10.61 1.82 -41.39
N SER A 251 -11.14 2.64 -42.29
CA SER A 251 -11.08 4.11 -42.19
C SER A 251 -12.01 4.67 -41.10
N ALA A 252 -13.08 3.94 -40.79
CA ALA A 252 -14.02 4.27 -39.74
C ALA A 252 -14.63 3.02 -39.10
N LEU A 253 -15.03 3.12 -37.82
CA LEU A 253 -15.70 2.01 -37.12
C LEU A 253 -16.99 1.55 -37.80
N SER A 254 -17.68 2.43 -38.52
CA SER A 254 -18.89 2.09 -39.28
C SER A 254 -18.66 1.00 -40.34
N GLU A 255 -17.42 0.83 -40.81
CA GLU A 255 -17.07 -0.25 -41.73
C GLU A 255 -17.15 -1.63 -41.08
N LEU A 256 -16.88 -1.74 -39.77
CA LEU A 256 -17.03 -3.00 -39.05
C LEU A 256 -18.48 -3.48 -39.09
N LYS A 257 -19.43 -2.53 -39.02
CA LYS A 257 -20.86 -2.81 -39.19
C LYS A 257 -21.20 -3.14 -40.64
N SER A 258 -20.75 -2.34 -41.61
CA SER A 258 -21.11 -2.55 -43.02
C SER A 258 -20.58 -3.88 -43.57
N LYS A 259 -19.46 -4.37 -43.04
CA LYS A 259 -18.90 -5.69 -43.34
C LYS A 259 -19.47 -6.82 -42.47
N GLY A 260 -20.41 -6.54 -41.58
CA GLY A 260 -21.10 -7.54 -40.75
C GLY A 260 -20.24 -8.16 -39.65
N LEU A 261 -19.09 -7.56 -39.30
CA LEU A 261 -18.24 -8.03 -38.20
C LEU A 261 -18.85 -7.72 -36.83
N VAL A 262 -19.70 -6.70 -36.76
CA VAL A 262 -20.53 -6.37 -35.61
C VAL A 262 -21.94 -6.02 -36.08
N LYS A 263 -22.95 -6.37 -35.28
CA LYS A 263 -24.35 -6.06 -35.58
C LYS A 263 -24.60 -4.55 -35.64
N GLU A 264 -24.00 -3.84 -34.69
CA GLU A 264 -24.03 -2.39 -34.58
C GLU A 264 -22.78 -1.89 -33.85
N ILE A 265 -22.48 -0.60 -33.99
CA ILE A 265 -21.44 0.04 -33.18
C ILE A 265 -22.12 0.47 -31.87
N PRO A 266 -21.74 -0.12 -30.72
CA PRO A 266 -22.37 0.21 -29.46
C PRO A 266 -22.10 1.68 -29.11
N LYS A 267 -23.05 2.31 -28.43
CA LYS A 267 -22.87 3.67 -27.91
C LYS A 267 -21.93 3.59 -26.70
N GLU A 268 -20.86 4.38 -26.73
CA GLU A 268 -19.96 4.48 -25.58
C GLU A 268 -20.73 4.97 -24.33
N PRO A 269 -20.58 4.32 -23.16
CA PRO A 269 -21.38 4.60 -21.95
C PRO A 269 -21.30 6.05 -21.41
N PHE A 270 -20.26 6.79 -21.81
CA PHE A 270 -20.03 8.19 -21.45
C PHE A 270 -20.45 9.18 -22.55
N GLY A 271 -20.77 8.70 -23.75
CA GLY A 271 -21.37 9.47 -24.83
C GLY A 271 -20.40 10.17 -25.80
N ARG A 272 -19.09 10.00 -25.64
CA ARG A 272 -18.04 10.56 -26.51
C ARG A 272 -17.77 9.70 -27.74
N GLY A 273 -17.75 8.38 -27.57
CA GLY A 273 -17.52 7.43 -28.65
C GLY A 273 -16.26 6.58 -28.48
N PHE A 274 -15.89 5.91 -29.58
CA PHE A 274 -14.75 4.99 -29.65
C PHE A 274 -13.80 5.41 -30.77
N VAL A 275 -12.50 5.22 -30.56
CA VAL A 275 -11.43 5.55 -31.51
C VAL A 275 -10.58 4.34 -31.83
N ILE A 276 -10.09 4.26 -33.07
CA ILE A 276 -9.13 3.24 -33.50
C ILE A 276 -7.73 3.75 -33.16
N VAL A 277 -7.00 2.97 -32.37
CA VAL A 277 -5.58 3.19 -32.07
C VAL A 277 -4.77 2.27 -32.98
N SER A 278 -4.43 2.79 -34.16
CA SER A 278 -3.76 2.00 -35.22
C SER A 278 -2.43 1.40 -34.77
N GLY A 279 -1.64 2.13 -33.98
CA GLY A 279 -0.35 1.62 -33.47
C GLY A 279 -0.46 0.37 -32.60
N LEU A 280 -1.64 0.14 -32.00
CA LEU A 280 -1.89 -1.01 -31.13
C LEU A 280 -2.87 -2.03 -31.73
N ASN A 281 -3.46 -1.73 -32.90
CA ASN A 281 -4.59 -2.48 -33.47
C ASN A 281 -5.68 -2.74 -32.42
N LYS A 282 -6.08 -1.66 -31.72
CA LYS A 282 -7.11 -1.67 -30.67
C LYS A 282 -8.15 -0.59 -30.92
N VAL A 283 -9.36 -0.82 -30.44
CA VAL A 283 -10.40 0.20 -30.30
C VAL A 283 -10.50 0.58 -28.84
N ARG A 284 -10.47 1.88 -28.54
CA ARG A 284 -10.54 2.43 -27.18
C ARG A 284 -11.72 3.38 -27.04
N SER A 285 -12.36 3.41 -25.87
CA SER A 285 -13.28 4.47 -25.46
C SER A 285 -12.49 5.76 -25.34
N GLU A 286 -13.00 6.85 -25.93
CA GLU A 286 -12.36 8.15 -25.80
C GLU A 286 -12.23 8.58 -24.34
N THR A 287 -13.27 8.31 -23.55
CA THR A 287 -13.30 8.69 -22.14
C THR A 287 -12.29 7.92 -21.31
N LEU A 288 -12.20 6.59 -21.49
CA LEU A 288 -11.23 5.78 -20.77
C LEU A 288 -9.80 6.09 -21.20
N LEU A 289 -9.59 6.31 -22.50
CA LEU A 289 -8.30 6.68 -23.07
C LEU A 289 -7.77 7.99 -22.50
N GLU A 290 -8.59 9.04 -22.44
CA GLU A 290 -8.19 10.32 -21.85
C GLU A 290 -7.90 10.19 -20.35
N GLN A 291 -8.73 9.43 -19.62
CA GLN A 291 -8.50 9.19 -18.19
C GLN A 291 -7.16 8.48 -17.95
N GLU A 292 -6.85 7.46 -18.76
CA GLU A 292 -5.59 6.72 -18.68
C GLU A 292 -4.39 7.61 -19.01
N LEU A 293 -4.47 8.42 -20.08
CA LEU A 293 -3.43 9.39 -20.46
C LEU A 293 -3.16 10.40 -19.34
N LYS A 294 -4.21 11.00 -18.79
CA LYS A 294 -4.11 11.96 -17.69
C LYS A 294 -3.52 11.34 -16.43
N TYR A 295 -3.89 10.10 -16.12
CA TYR A 295 -3.34 9.37 -14.98
C TYR A 295 -1.85 9.07 -15.19
N ASN A 296 -1.48 8.50 -16.33
CA ASN A 296 -0.10 8.10 -16.61
C ASN A 296 0.85 9.30 -16.63
N THR A 297 0.47 10.40 -17.29
CA THR A 297 1.27 11.64 -17.36
C THR A 297 1.45 12.28 -15.97
N ALA A 298 0.39 12.33 -15.16
CA ALA A 298 0.46 12.83 -13.79
C ALA A 298 1.33 11.94 -12.88
N TYR A 299 1.21 10.61 -13.02
CA TYR A 299 2.01 9.63 -12.31
C TYR A 299 3.50 9.80 -12.64
N LEU A 300 3.86 9.77 -13.92
CA LEU A 300 5.25 9.90 -14.37
C LEU A 300 5.85 11.27 -14.00
N SER A 301 5.07 12.35 -14.09
CA SER A 301 5.48 13.67 -13.58
C SER A 301 5.71 13.66 -12.06
N GLY A 302 4.97 12.84 -11.32
CA GLY A 302 5.17 12.59 -9.89
C GLY A 302 6.47 11.83 -9.61
N VAL A 303 6.80 10.84 -10.43
CA VAL A 303 8.07 10.10 -10.36
C VAL A 303 9.24 11.04 -10.66
N SER A 304 9.14 11.89 -11.68
CA SER A 304 10.15 12.91 -11.98
C SER A 304 10.40 13.87 -10.80
N ARG A 305 9.34 14.30 -10.10
CA ARG A 305 9.47 15.06 -8.85
C ARG A 305 10.14 14.28 -7.71
N ARG A 306 9.97 12.96 -7.64
CA ARG A 306 10.70 12.10 -6.69
C ARG A 306 12.17 12.04 -7.04
N PHE A 307 12.51 11.82 -8.31
CA PHE A 307 13.89 11.86 -8.80
C PHE A 307 14.59 13.16 -8.40
N LYS A 308 13.94 14.32 -8.61
CA LYS A 308 14.49 15.62 -8.21
C LYS A 308 14.78 15.75 -6.73
N ARG A 309 13.97 15.15 -5.86
CA ARG A 309 14.23 15.14 -4.41
C ARG A 309 15.46 14.31 -4.04
N SER A 310 15.74 13.24 -4.78
CA SER A 310 16.89 12.37 -4.54
C SER A 310 18.19 12.94 -5.13
N PHE A 311 18.13 13.51 -6.34
CA PHE A 311 19.33 13.90 -7.11
C PHE A 311 19.53 15.42 -7.25
N GLY A 312 18.62 16.25 -6.72
CA GLY A 312 18.71 17.72 -6.79
C GLY A 312 18.40 18.32 -8.17
N ARG A 313 18.16 17.50 -9.20
CA ARG A 313 17.81 17.91 -10.57
C ARG A 313 16.70 17.02 -11.14
N TYR A 314 16.00 17.49 -12.17
CA TYR A 314 15.11 16.61 -12.92
C TYR A 314 15.90 15.61 -13.78
N PRO A 315 15.28 14.47 -14.18
CA PRO A 315 15.82 13.60 -15.22
C PRO A 315 16.15 14.39 -16.49
N ARG A 316 17.19 13.98 -17.20
CA ARG A 316 17.66 14.57 -18.46
C ARG A 316 16.72 14.25 -19.61
N ASP A 317 16.18 13.04 -19.61
CA ASP A 317 15.29 12.51 -20.64
C ASP A 317 14.35 11.45 -20.05
N LEU A 318 13.50 10.89 -20.92
CA LEU A 318 12.53 9.87 -20.54
C LEU A 318 13.20 8.53 -20.16
N GLU A 319 14.35 8.21 -20.76
CA GLU A 319 15.06 6.97 -20.45
C GLU A 319 15.67 7.00 -19.05
N GLU A 320 16.25 8.12 -18.61
CA GLU A 320 16.72 8.28 -17.22
C GLU A 320 15.57 8.18 -16.21
N LEU A 321 14.39 8.71 -16.56
CA LEU A 321 13.19 8.57 -15.73
C LEU A 321 12.71 7.10 -15.67
N LYS A 322 12.76 6.40 -16.79
CA LYS A 322 12.37 4.99 -16.92
C LYS A 322 13.33 4.07 -16.15
N ASP A 323 14.63 4.30 -16.24
CA ASP A 323 15.64 3.58 -15.47
C ASP A 323 15.44 3.78 -13.97
N PHE A 324 15.24 5.02 -13.53
CA PHE A 324 14.92 5.30 -12.12
C PHE A 324 13.63 4.58 -11.66
N THR A 325 12.61 4.55 -12.51
CA THR A 325 11.35 3.84 -12.22
C THR A 325 11.61 2.34 -12.03
N ARG A 326 12.41 1.73 -12.93
CA ARG A 326 12.78 0.31 -12.89
C ARG A 326 13.63 -0.03 -11.65
N GLU A 327 14.62 0.78 -11.33
CA GLU A 327 15.50 0.59 -10.16
C GLU A 327 14.72 0.61 -8.84
N ASN A 328 13.63 1.36 -8.76
CA ASN A 328 12.77 1.43 -7.59
C ASN A 328 11.63 0.38 -7.60
N GLY A 329 11.63 -0.54 -8.58
CA GLY A 329 10.60 -1.57 -8.72
C GLY A 329 9.21 -0.99 -9.03
N TRP A 330 9.14 0.18 -9.67
CA TRP A 330 7.90 0.82 -10.07
C TRP A 330 7.57 0.50 -11.53
N ASP A 331 6.28 0.60 -11.87
CA ASP A 331 5.80 0.37 -13.24
C ASP A 331 5.98 1.65 -14.06
N PHE A 332 6.59 1.54 -15.25
CA PHE A 332 6.55 2.60 -16.25
C PHE A 332 5.44 2.27 -17.26
N PRO A 333 4.25 2.88 -17.16
CA PRO A 333 3.11 2.50 -17.99
C PRO A 333 3.40 2.75 -19.47
N GLU A 334 2.89 1.87 -20.34
CA GLU A 334 2.93 2.10 -21.78
C GLU A 334 2.00 3.27 -22.17
N HIS A 335 2.35 3.95 -23.26
CA HIS A 335 1.50 5.01 -23.79
C HIS A 335 0.19 4.41 -24.34
N PRO A 336 -0.99 4.87 -23.89
CA PRO A 336 -2.29 4.31 -24.33
C PRO A 336 -2.56 4.35 -25.84
N LEU A 337 -1.89 5.28 -26.55
CA LEU A 337 -1.92 5.39 -28.02
C LEU A 337 -0.84 4.58 -28.76
N GLY A 338 0.04 3.86 -28.05
CA GLY A 338 1.20 3.16 -28.65
C GLY A 338 2.29 4.11 -29.17
N LYS A 339 2.41 5.30 -28.57
CA LYS A 339 3.44 6.31 -28.87
C LYS A 339 4.50 6.33 -27.76
N GLU A 340 5.48 7.22 -27.87
CA GLU A 340 6.32 7.58 -26.73
C GLU A 340 5.75 8.82 -26.03
N TYR A 341 5.95 8.90 -24.70
CA TYR A 341 5.60 10.09 -23.94
C TYR A 341 6.53 11.25 -24.28
N SER A 342 5.99 12.48 -24.29
CA SER A 342 6.81 13.68 -24.33
C SER A 342 7.33 14.03 -22.93
N TYR A 343 8.56 14.54 -22.82
CA TYR A 343 9.16 14.90 -21.53
C TYR A 343 9.89 16.25 -21.59
N ASN A 344 9.61 17.12 -20.62
CA ASN A 344 10.30 18.40 -20.46
C ASN A 344 11.29 18.34 -19.28
N PRO A 345 12.61 18.37 -19.51
CA PRO A 345 13.62 18.28 -18.46
C PRO A 345 13.73 19.53 -17.58
N GLU A 346 13.23 20.69 -18.03
CA GLU A 346 13.26 21.93 -17.23
C GLU A 346 12.17 21.93 -16.16
N THR A 347 10.97 21.49 -16.53
CA THR A 347 9.80 21.46 -15.65
C THR A 347 9.63 20.11 -14.95
N GLY A 348 10.22 19.05 -15.49
CA GLY A 348 10.04 17.66 -15.06
C GLY A 348 8.67 17.09 -15.42
N THR A 349 7.94 17.72 -16.35
CA THR A 349 6.58 17.30 -16.74
C THR A 349 6.61 16.30 -17.88
N VAL A 350 5.78 15.28 -17.77
CA VAL A 350 5.50 14.31 -18.82
C VAL A 350 4.18 14.65 -19.49
N GLY A 351 4.17 14.73 -20.81
CA GLY A 351 3.00 15.02 -21.64
C GLY A 351 2.63 13.85 -22.55
N GLU A 352 1.52 14.01 -23.27
CA GLU A 352 1.03 13.08 -24.30
C GLU A 352 1.93 13.02 -25.54
#